data_AF-A0A0R3TT38-F1
#
_entry.id   AF-A0A0R3TT38-F1
#
_cell.length_a   1.000
_cell.length_b   1.000
_cell.length_c   1.000
_cell.angle_alpha   90.00
_cell.angle_beta   90.00
_cell.angle_gamma   90.00
#
_symmetry.space_group_name_H-M   'P 1'
#
loop_
_entity.id
_entity.type
_entity.pdbx_description
1 polymer ?
#
loop_
_entity_poly.entity_id
_entity_poly.type
_entity_poly.pdbx_seq_one_letter_code
_entity_poly.pdbx_strand_id
1 'polypeptide(L)'
;MISFKKGYKKKRPRQVESQRLQILQWNAGGMSPDKKIQVQKILQTYDVDIFTIMKANISDDKLKYYRFPGYTLYNLPKYRQVASGILTGVKEGLTSHYDLIKSMGSTQDKCEIIRLNVWKCQNHFKIYAVYNPPQNCPNFDFLNISHKTVILGDFNAHSTRWGYKDTNIAGKEIEDMLNSNPLELIYSNEDPATYLHCNGTRTTPDLLLA
;
A
#
# COMPACT_ATOMS: atom_id res chain seq x y z
N MET A 1 -34.84 -31.73 9.97
CA MET A 1 -35.30 -30.33 10.01
C MET A 1 -34.72 -29.71 11.28
N ILE A 2 -33.62 -28.96 11.19
CA ILE A 2 -32.93 -28.40 12.37
C ILE A 2 -33.15 -26.88 12.36
N SER A 3 -33.85 -26.39 13.37
CA SER A 3 -34.17 -24.98 13.58
C SER A 3 -33.06 -24.31 14.37
N PHE A 4 -32.44 -23.26 13.80
CA PHE A 4 -31.52 -22.40 14.54
C PHE A 4 -32.29 -21.22 15.15
N LYS A 5 -32.35 -21.16 16.48
CA LYS A 5 -32.85 -19.99 17.22
C LYS A 5 -31.90 -18.80 16.98
N LYS A 6 -32.45 -17.68 16.50
CA LYS A 6 -31.76 -16.39 16.42
C LYS A 6 -31.35 -15.94 17.84
N GLY A 7 -30.06 -16.02 18.14
CA GLY A 7 -29.49 -15.35 19.30
C GLY A 7 -29.55 -13.84 19.12
N TYR A 8 -30.12 -13.13 20.09
CA TYR A 8 -30.10 -11.67 20.16
C TYR A 8 -28.65 -11.16 20.20
N LYS A 9 -28.23 -10.41 19.18
CA LYS A 9 -26.95 -9.68 19.21
C LYS A 9 -27.07 -8.55 20.24
N LYS A 10 -26.42 -8.72 21.40
CA LYS A 10 -26.16 -7.59 22.32
C LYS A 10 -25.47 -6.47 21.52
N LYS A 11 -26.05 -5.26 21.54
CA LYS A 11 -25.39 -4.06 21.00
C LYS A 11 -24.04 -3.92 21.72
N ARG A 12 -22.94 -4.04 20.97
CA ARG A 12 -21.61 -3.73 21.48
C ARG A 12 -21.59 -2.26 21.93
N PRO A 13 -20.90 -1.93 23.04
CA PRO A 13 -20.69 -0.53 23.42
C PRO A 13 -20.08 0.22 22.24
N ARG A 14 -20.45 1.49 22.02
CA ARG A 14 -19.74 2.38 21.07
C ARG A 14 -18.28 2.46 21.55
N GLN A 15 -17.40 1.72 20.88
CA GLN A 15 -15.96 1.95 21.03
C GLN A 15 -15.70 3.38 20.57
N VAL A 16 -15.01 4.16 21.40
CA VAL A 16 -14.46 5.45 20.96
C VAL A 16 -13.59 5.13 19.75
N GLU A 17 -13.95 5.71 18.61
CA GLU A 17 -13.29 5.42 17.35
C GLU A 17 -11.82 5.87 17.45
N SER A 18 -10.89 4.96 17.17
CA SER A 18 -9.46 5.24 17.29
C SER A 18 -9.04 6.33 16.31
N GLN A 19 -8.32 7.34 16.78
CA GLN A 19 -7.71 8.35 15.90
C GLN A 19 -6.57 7.79 15.04
N ARG A 20 -6.04 6.61 15.38
CA ARG A 20 -4.96 5.98 14.61
C ARG A 20 -5.52 5.40 13.32
N LEU A 21 -4.77 5.59 12.23
CA LEU A 21 -5.06 4.99 10.94
C LEU A 21 -4.25 3.70 10.79
N GLN A 22 -4.93 2.58 10.54
CA GLN A 22 -4.29 1.27 10.35
C GLN A 22 -4.20 0.95 8.87
N ILE A 23 -2.97 0.84 8.36
CA ILE A 23 -2.70 0.61 6.94
C ILE A 23 -1.97 -0.73 6.78
N LEU A 24 -2.47 -1.57 5.87
CA LEU A 24 -1.74 -2.73 5.36
C LEU A 24 -1.13 -2.38 4.01
N GLN A 25 0.18 -2.59 3.84
CA GLN A 25 0.81 -2.54 2.54
C GLN A 25 1.41 -3.90 2.19
N TRP A 26 1.33 -4.31 0.93
CA TRP A 26 1.98 -5.54 0.50
C TRP A 26 2.21 -5.58 -1.01
N ASN A 27 3.40 -6.01 -1.43
CA ASN A 27 3.63 -6.37 -2.82
C ASN A 27 3.22 -7.83 -3.05
N ALA A 28 2.13 -8.04 -3.79
CA ALA A 28 1.63 -9.38 -4.00
C ALA A 28 2.41 -10.18 -5.06
N GLY A 29 3.18 -9.53 -5.95
CA GLY A 29 3.76 -10.20 -7.12
C GLY A 29 2.71 -10.93 -7.98
N GLY A 30 1.49 -10.40 -8.04
CA GLY A 30 0.30 -11.02 -8.61
C GLY A 30 -0.64 -11.58 -7.54
N MET A 31 -1.87 -11.06 -7.51
CA MET A 31 -2.93 -11.56 -6.64
C MET A 31 -3.50 -12.86 -7.19
N SER A 32 -3.48 -13.91 -6.37
CA SER A 32 -4.21 -15.16 -6.58
C SER A 32 -5.45 -15.20 -5.66
N PRO A 33 -6.41 -16.11 -5.92
CA PRO A 33 -7.54 -16.32 -5.01
C PRO A 33 -7.12 -16.65 -3.58
N ASP A 34 -6.08 -17.46 -3.39
CA ASP A 34 -5.58 -17.82 -2.05
C ASP A 34 -4.97 -16.63 -1.32
N LYS A 35 -4.14 -15.83 -2.00
CA LYS A 35 -3.60 -14.59 -1.46
C LYS A 35 -4.72 -13.64 -1.04
N LYS A 36 -5.76 -13.53 -1.87
CA LYS A 36 -6.96 -12.72 -1.56
C LYS A 36 -7.67 -13.19 -0.29
N ILE A 37 -7.81 -14.50 -0.07
CA ILE A 37 -8.39 -15.05 1.15
C ILE A 37 -7.53 -14.70 2.38
N GLN A 38 -6.21 -14.81 2.27
CA GLN A 38 -5.30 -14.46 3.38
C GLN A 38 -5.35 -12.97 3.70
N VAL A 39 -5.31 -12.10 2.68
CA VAL A 39 -5.48 -10.66 2.88
C VAL A 39 -6.81 -10.38 3.59
N GLN A 40 -7.93 -10.96 3.14
CA GLN A 40 -9.22 -10.77 3.80
C GLN A 40 -9.22 -11.16 5.29
N LYS A 41 -8.52 -12.25 5.66
CA LYS A 41 -8.37 -12.66 7.06
C LYS A 41 -7.55 -11.66 7.86
N ILE A 42 -6.45 -11.16 7.30
CA ILE A 42 -5.61 -10.12 7.93
C ILE A 42 -6.43 -8.85 8.17
N LEU A 43 -7.16 -8.38 7.14
CA LEU A 43 -8.02 -7.19 7.22
C LEU A 43 -9.04 -7.28 8.37
N GLN A 44 -9.64 -8.46 8.57
CA GLN A 44 -10.60 -8.68 9.65
C GLN A 44 -9.95 -8.86 11.03
N THR A 45 -8.80 -9.53 11.08
CA THR A 45 -8.09 -9.84 12.34
C THR A 45 -7.53 -8.58 12.97
N TYR A 46 -6.95 -7.70 12.16
CA TYR A 46 -6.30 -6.48 12.61
C TYR A 46 -7.17 -5.23 12.45
N ASP A 47 -8.44 -5.38 12.05
CA ASP A 47 -9.38 -4.26 11.87
C ASP A 47 -8.84 -3.11 10.99
N VAL A 48 -8.15 -3.48 9.90
CA VAL A 48 -7.43 -2.55 9.00
C VAL A 48 -8.37 -1.48 8.44
N ASP A 49 -7.91 -0.24 8.31
CA ASP A 49 -8.69 0.85 7.71
C ASP A 49 -8.46 0.96 6.21
N ILE A 50 -7.21 0.77 5.78
CA ILE A 50 -6.78 0.92 4.39
C ILE A 50 -5.82 -0.21 4.06
N PHE A 51 -5.95 -0.79 2.87
CA PHE A 51 -4.91 -1.65 2.35
C PHE A 51 -4.47 -1.22 0.96
N THR A 52 -3.19 -1.40 0.67
CA THR A 52 -2.59 -1.16 -0.66
C THR A 52 -1.83 -2.40 -1.08
N ILE A 53 -2.10 -2.88 -2.29
CA ILE A 53 -1.46 -4.06 -2.87
C ILE A 53 -0.72 -3.64 -4.14
N MET A 54 0.61 -3.58 -4.07
CA MET A 54 1.48 -3.37 -5.24
C MET A 54 1.60 -4.66 -6.04
N LYS A 55 1.82 -4.53 -7.35
CA LYS A 55 1.82 -5.65 -8.29
C LYS A 55 0.58 -6.53 -8.12
N ALA A 56 -0.60 -5.93 -7.94
CA ALA A 56 -1.84 -6.69 -7.81
C ALA A 56 -2.09 -7.53 -9.08
N ASN A 57 -1.67 -7.03 -10.24
CA ASN A 57 -1.75 -7.69 -11.54
C ASN A 57 -3.19 -8.03 -11.97
N ILE A 58 -4.12 -7.14 -11.62
CA ILE A 58 -5.56 -7.28 -11.89
C ILE A 58 -5.93 -6.33 -13.03
N SER A 59 -6.62 -6.85 -14.05
CA SER A 59 -7.27 -6.04 -15.09
C SER A 59 -8.70 -5.67 -14.67
N ASP A 60 -9.25 -4.60 -15.23
CA ASP A 60 -10.57 -4.09 -14.82
C ASP A 60 -11.69 -5.11 -14.99
N ASP A 61 -11.66 -5.92 -16.05
CA ASP A 61 -12.62 -7.00 -16.30
C ASP A 61 -12.59 -8.10 -15.22
N LYS A 62 -11.44 -8.25 -14.55
CA LYS A 62 -11.22 -9.24 -13.48
C LYS A 62 -11.44 -8.69 -12.08
N LEU A 63 -11.53 -7.36 -11.90
CA LEU A 63 -11.72 -6.73 -10.59
C LEU A 63 -12.94 -7.29 -9.83
N LYS A 64 -14.00 -7.65 -10.57
CA LYS A 64 -15.22 -8.27 -10.01
C LYS A 64 -14.98 -9.55 -9.19
N TYR A 65 -13.87 -10.26 -9.42
CA TYR A 65 -13.50 -11.47 -8.68
C TYR A 65 -12.70 -11.17 -7.39
N TYR A 66 -12.16 -9.96 -7.25
CA TYR A 66 -11.33 -9.52 -6.12
C TYR A 66 -12.09 -8.59 -5.17
N ARG A 67 -13.29 -9.00 -4.75
CA ARG A 67 -14.10 -8.24 -3.77
C ARG A 67 -13.62 -8.47 -2.34
N PHE A 68 -13.45 -7.39 -1.59
CA PHE A 68 -13.17 -7.40 -0.15
C PHE A 68 -14.38 -6.80 0.58
N PRO A 69 -15.28 -7.62 1.17
CA PRO A 69 -16.48 -7.10 1.83
C PRO A 69 -16.14 -6.09 2.94
N GLY A 70 -16.86 -4.98 2.98
CA GLY A 70 -16.61 -3.88 3.92
C GLY A 70 -15.54 -2.89 3.46
N TYR A 71 -15.11 -2.96 2.20
CA TYR A 71 -14.13 -2.04 1.62
C TYR A 71 -14.59 -1.52 0.26
N THR A 72 -14.45 -0.20 0.05
CA THR A 72 -14.51 0.43 -1.27
C THR A 72 -13.16 0.24 -1.96
N LEU A 73 -13.18 -0.26 -3.20
CA LEU A 73 -11.96 -0.58 -3.95
C LEU A 73 -11.65 0.47 -5.01
N TYR A 74 -10.37 0.81 -5.11
CA TYR A 74 -9.79 1.62 -6.17
C TYR A 74 -8.70 0.82 -6.87
N ASN A 75 -8.76 0.72 -8.20
CA ASN A 75 -7.87 -0.11 -8.98
C ASN A 75 -7.10 0.76 -9.98
N LEU A 76 -5.77 0.73 -9.89
CA LEU A 76 -4.90 1.00 -11.02
C LEU A 76 -4.64 -0.36 -11.70
N PRO A 77 -5.29 -0.65 -12.85
CA PRO A 77 -5.17 -1.95 -13.49
C PRO A 77 -3.75 -2.21 -13.98
N LYS A 78 -3.42 -3.49 -14.16
CA LYS A 78 -2.16 -3.87 -14.79
C LYS A 78 -2.02 -3.23 -16.17
N TYR A 79 -0.82 -2.77 -16.51
CA TYR A 79 -0.53 -2.17 -17.82
C TYR A 79 0.17 -3.16 -18.77
N ARG A 80 1.17 -3.91 -18.28
CA ARG A 80 1.99 -4.84 -19.10
C ARG A 80 1.71 -6.30 -18.77
N GLN A 81 2.36 -7.20 -19.51
CA GLN A 81 2.40 -8.63 -19.17
C GLN A 81 3.12 -8.90 -17.85
N VAL A 82 4.08 -8.06 -17.48
CA VAL A 82 4.76 -8.13 -16.18
C VAL A 82 3.83 -7.58 -15.09
N ALA A 83 3.86 -8.22 -13.91
CA ALA A 83 3.04 -7.83 -12.77
C ALA A 83 3.21 -6.34 -12.43
N SER A 84 2.11 -5.61 -12.54
CA SER A 84 1.94 -4.17 -12.35
C SER A 84 0.54 -3.90 -11.78
N GLY A 85 0.21 -2.64 -11.55
CA GLY A 85 -1.05 -2.22 -11.00
C GLY A 85 -1.08 -2.22 -9.47
N ILE A 86 -1.92 -1.34 -8.94
CA ILE A 86 -2.09 -1.11 -7.50
C ILE A 86 -3.57 -1.27 -7.18
N LEU A 87 -3.89 -2.23 -6.30
CA LEU A 87 -5.23 -2.36 -5.75
C LEU A 87 -5.25 -1.75 -4.36
N THR A 88 -6.12 -0.77 -4.14
CA THR A 88 -6.34 -0.17 -2.82
C THR A 88 -7.76 -0.42 -2.37
N GLY A 89 -7.95 -0.81 -1.11
CA GLY A 89 -9.25 -0.77 -0.46
C GLY A 89 -9.27 0.20 0.72
N VAL A 90 -10.36 0.95 0.85
CA VAL A 90 -10.67 1.81 2.01
C VAL A 90 -11.91 1.26 2.71
N LYS A 91 -11.83 1.06 4.02
CA LYS A 91 -12.92 0.53 4.84
C LYS A 91 -14.18 1.39 4.69
N GLU A 92 -15.30 0.74 4.46
CA GLU A 92 -16.60 1.40 4.33
C GLU A 92 -16.91 2.22 5.59
N GLY A 93 -17.42 3.43 5.41
CA GLY A 93 -17.67 4.41 6.47
C GLY A 93 -16.61 5.51 6.56
N LEU A 94 -15.39 5.27 6.07
CA LEU A 94 -14.40 6.34 5.90
C LEU A 94 -14.69 7.13 4.63
N THR A 95 -14.60 8.46 4.70
CA THR A 95 -14.60 9.30 3.50
C THR A 95 -13.23 9.20 2.84
N SER A 96 -13.21 8.96 1.52
CA SER A 96 -11.97 8.90 0.74
C SER A 96 -12.09 9.48 -0.66
N HIS A 97 -10.99 10.05 -1.15
CA HIS A 97 -10.82 10.51 -2.53
C HIS A 97 -9.59 9.85 -3.14
N TYR A 98 -9.75 9.30 -4.34
CA TYR A 98 -8.68 8.62 -5.08
C TYR A 98 -8.26 9.46 -6.29
N ASP A 99 -6.96 9.61 -6.47
CA ASP A 99 -6.36 10.26 -7.63
C ASP A 99 -5.31 9.35 -8.26
N LEU A 100 -5.38 9.16 -9.58
CA LEU A 100 -4.28 8.58 -10.34
C LEU A 100 -3.23 9.67 -10.59
N ILE A 101 -2.05 9.51 -10.01
CA ILE A 101 -0.95 10.47 -10.18
C ILE A 101 -0.04 10.05 -11.32
N LYS A 102 0.29 8.75 -11.38
CA LYS A 102 1.17 8.20 -12.40
C LYS A 102 0.81 6.76 -12.71
N SER A 103 0.73 6.44 -14.00
CA SER A 103 0.60 5.07 -14.50
C SER A 103 1.73 4.76 -15.47
N MET A 104 2.13 3.48 -15.54
CA MET A 104 3.06 3.04 -16.57
C MET A 104 2.53 3.38 -17.97
N GLY A 105 3.43 3.77 -18.87
CA GLY A 105 3.12 4.01 -20.29
C GLY A 105 2.70 5.44 -20.62
N SER A 106 2.51 6.31 -19.63
CA SER A 106 2.28 7.75 -19.86
C SER A 106 3.58 8.54 -20.10
N THR A 107 4.71 8.03 -19.60
CA THR A 107 6.04 8.65 -19.70
C THR A 107 7.13 7.58 -19.83
N GLN A 108 8.40 7.98 -19.99
CA GLN A 108 9.54 7.06 -19.91
C GLN A 108 9.69 6.44 -18.50
N ASP A 109 9.25 7.18 -17.47
CA ASP A 109 9.23 6.68 -16.10
C ASP A 109 8.11 5.64 -15.93
N LYS A 110 8.51 4.46 -15.47
CA LYS A 110 7.66 3.29 -15.28
C LYS A 110 7.10 3.18 -13.85
N CYS A 111 7.26 4.19 -13.02
CA CYS A 111 6.69 4.22 -11.68
C CYS A 111 5.16 4.36 -11.75
N GLU A 112 4.47 3.65 -10.87
CA GLU A 112 3.02 3.76 -10.65
C GLU A 112 2.79 4.45 -9.32
N ILE A 113 1.93 5.46 -9.31
CA ILE A 113 1.63 6.26 -8.13
C ILE A 113 0.15 6.58 -8.11
N ILE A 114 -0.51 6.22 -7.01
CA ILE A 114 -1.86 6.67 -6.70
C ILE A 114 -1.83 7.48 -5.42
N ARG A 115 -2.74 8.44 -5.31
CA ARG A 115 -2.95 9.22 -4.08
C ARG A 115 -4.32 8.93 -3.53
N LEU A 116 -4.38 8.69 -2.22
CA LEU A 116 -5.61 8.59 -1.45
C LEU A 116 -5.64 9.70 -0.42
N ASN A 117 -6.71 10.47 -0.42
CA ASN A 117 -7.05 11.34 0.69
C ASN A 117 -8.10 10.60 1.52
N VAL A 118 -7.87 10.45 2.83
CA VAL A 118 -8.78 9.73 3.73
C VAL A 118 -9.05 10.59 4.97
N TRP A 119 -10.31 10.64 5.39
CA TRP A 119 -10.73 11.37 6.59
C TRP A 119 -11.17 10.40 7.69
N LYS A 120 -10.54 10.51 8.86
CA LYS A 120 -10.86 9.71 10.05
C LYS A 120 -10.76 10.57 11.31
N CYS A 121 -11.82 10.60 12.11
CA CYS A 121 -11.89 11.35 13.37
C CYS A 121 -11.35 12.80 13.27
N GLN A 122 -11.85 13.59 12.30
CA GLN A 122 -11.44 14.97 12.00
C GLN A 122 -10.00 15.14 11.46
N ASN A 123 -9.27 14.06 11.24
CA ASN A 123 -7.96 14.09 10.62
C ASN A 123 -8.05 13.79 9.13
N HIS A 124 -7.31 14.55 8.33
CA HIS A 124 -7.08 14.26 6.92
C HIS A 124 -5.70 13.64 6.77
N PHE A 125 -5.65 12.47 6.15
CA PHE A 125 -4.43 11.75 5.79
C PHE A 125 -4.28 11.75 4.27
N LYS A 126 -3.07 12.06 3.80
CA LYS A 126 -2.70 12.01 2.39
C LYS A 126 -1.76 10.83 2.20
N ILE A 127 -2.14 9.84 1.42
CA ILE A 127 -1.40 8.59 1.27
C ILE A 127 -1.00 8.43 -0.19
N TYR A 128 0.29 8.27 -0.45
CA TYR A 128 0.81 7.90 -1.76
C TYR A 128 1.18 6.42 -1.72
N ALA A 129 0.54 5.61 -2.56
CA ALA A 129 0.95 4.23 -2.78
C ALA A 129 1.75 4.14 -4.07
N VAL A 130 2.96 3.61 -3.96
CA VAL A 130 3.97 3.65 -5.01
C VAL A 130 4.37 2.24 -5.40
N TYR A 131 4.51 1.99 -6.70
CA TYR A 131 5.28 0.87 -7.20
C TYR A 131 6.29 1.35 -8.23
N ASN A 132 7.57 1.24 -7.88
CA ASN A 132 8.69 1.53 -8.78
C ASN A 132 9.34 0.21 -9.21
N PRO A 133 9.34 -0.14 -10.51
CA PRO A 133 10.01 -1.35 -10.97
C PRO A 133 11.53 -1.27 -10.79
N PRO A 134 12.23 -2.40 -10.63
CA PRO A 134 13.69 -2.42 -10.52
C PRO A 134 14.37 -1.68 -11.69
N GLN A 135 15.50 -1.03 -11.41
CA GLN A 135 16.34 -0.30 -12.39
C GLN A 135 15.64 0.90 -13.07
N ASN A 136 14.47 1.31 -12.58
CA ASN A 136 13.85 2.56 -12.99
C ASN A 136 14.45 3.74 -12.22
N CYS A 137 14.45 4.92 -12.83
CA CYS A 137 14.87 6.18 -12.22
C CYS A 137 13.62 7.02 -11.96
N PRO A 138 12.91 6.81 -10.83
CA PRO A 138 11.73 7.61 -10.53
C PRO A 138 12.12 9.05 -10.24
N ASN A 139 11.20 9.99 -10.45
CA ASN A 139 11.27 11.35 -9.89
C ASN A 139 10.10 11.51 -8.92
N PHE A 140 10.36 12.05 -7.73
CA PHE A 140 9.34 12.28 -6.69
C PHE A 140 9.14 13.76 -6.32
N ASP A 141 9.79 14.71 -7.00
CA ASP A 141 9.77 16.14 -6.68
C ASP A 141 8.36 16.76 -6.77
N PHE A 142 7.50 16.19 -7.60
CA PHE A 142 6.12 16.65 -7.77
C PHE A 142 5.17 16.19 -6.66
N LEU A 143 5.62 15.34 -5.73
CA LEU A 143 4.80 14.89 -4.62
C LEU A 143 4.62 16.04 -3.61
N ASN A 144 3.37 16.47 -3.44
CA ASN A 144 3.02 17.50 -2.46
C ASN A 144 3.00 16.89 -1.05
N ILE A 145 4.14 16.94 -0.38
CA ILE A 145 4.33 16.47 0.99
C ILE A 145 3.87 17.55 1.97
N SER A 146 3.06 17.15 2.94
CA SER A 146 2.49 18.03 3.96
C SER A 146 2.33 17.25 5.26
N HIS A 147 1.85 17.90 6.32
CA HIS A 147 1.51 17.20 7.56
C HIS A 147 0.52 16.05 7.30
N LYS A 148 0.71 14.91 7.99
CA LYS A 148 -0.07 13.66 7.82
C LYS A 148 -0.01 13.08 6.39
N THR A 149 1.12 13.25 5.72
CA THR A 149 1.42 12.53 4.49
C THR A 149 2.08 11.18 4.82
N VAL A 150 1.59 10.11 4.20
CA VAL A 150 2.23 8.79 4.23
C VAL A 150 2.61 8.43 2.81
N ILE A 151 3.84 7.97 2.58
CA ILE A 151 4.30 7.43 1.31
C ILE A 151 4.73 5.98 1.56
N LEU A 152 4.15 5.04 0.83
CA LEU A 152 4.40 3.62 1.04
C LEU A 152 4.41 2.87 -0.28
N GLY A 153 5.06 1.70 -0.27
CA GLY A 153 5.01 0.78 -1.38
C GLY A 153 6.34 0.07 -1.65
N ASP A 154 6.43 -0.57 -2.82
CA ASP A 154 7.63 -1.25 -3.30
C ASP A 154 8.41 -0.29 -4.19
N PHE A 155 9.50 0.25 -3.66
CA PHE A 155 10.32 1.25 -4.35
C PHE A 155 11.46 0.62 -5.15
N ASN A 156 11.83 -0.64 -4.90
CA ASN A 156 13.08 -1.23 -5.37
C ASN A 156 14.29 -0.28 -5.21
N ALA A 157 14.25 0.53 -4.15
CA ALA A 157 15.21 1.57 -3.85
C ALA A 157 16.27 0.99 -2.91
N HIS A 158 17.52 0.92 -3.38
CA HIS A 158 18.62 0.41 -2.56
C HIS A 158 19.24 1.59 -1.83
N SER A 159 19.37 1.49 -0.51
CA SER A 159 20.19 2.41 0.29
C SER A 159 20.80 1.69 1.47
N THR A 160 22.01 2.09 1.82
CA THR A 160 22.68 1.69 3.05
C THR A 160 21.91 2.08 4.31
N ARG A 161 21.04 3.11 4.25
CA ARG A 161 20.20 3.54 5.39
C ARG A 161 19.17 2.51 5.82
N TRP A 162 18.71 1.66 4.90
CA TRP A 162 17.74 0.58 5.17
C TRP A 162 18.27 -0.80 4.76
N GLY A 163 19.58 -1.00 4.88
CA GLY A 163 20.18 -2.34 4.91
C GLY A 163 20.72 -2.88 3.58
N TYR A 164 20.78 -2.06 2.52
CA TYR A 164 21.47 -2.46 1.29
C TYR A 164 22.99 -2.22 1.38
N LYS A 165 23.75 -2.89 0.50
CA LYS A 165 25.21 -2.72 0.40
C LYS A 165 25.61 -1.50 -0.43
N ASP A 166 24.69 -1.03 -1.25
CA ASP A 166 24.84 0.05 -2.21
C ASP A 166 23.65 1.00 -2.13
N THR A 167 23.84 2.23 -2.63
CA THR A 167 22.74 3.17 -2.86
C THR A 167 22.56 3.33 -4.36
N ASN A 168 21.38 2.94 -4.88
CA ASN A 168 21.04 3.11 -6.29
C ASN A 168 20.33 4.46 -6.55
N ILE A 169 20.00 4.77 -7.81
CA ILE A 169 19.36 6.06 -8.17
C ILE A 169 18.03 6.25 -7.41
N ALA A 170 17.17 5.23 -7.39
CA ALA A 170 15.91 5.30 -6.65
C ALA A 170 16.12 5.47 -5.14
N GLY A 171 17.15 4.85 -4.56
CA GLY A 171 17.56 5.05 -3.18
C GLY A 171 17.95 6.48 -2.89
N LYS A 172 18.78 7.06 -3.75
CA LYS A 172 19.19 8.47 -3.64
C LYS A 172 17.98 9.41 -3.67
N GLU A 173 17.03 9.19 -4.57
CA GLU A 173 15.80 10.00 -4.64
C GLU A 173 14.98 9.93 -3.33
N ILE A 174 14.86 8.74 -2.72
CA ILE A 174 14.19 8.59 -1.42
C ILE A 174 14.99 9.24 -0.28
N GLU A 175 16.32 9.13 -0.29
CA GLU A 175 17.18 9.80 0.67
C GLU A 175 17.06 11.32 0.60
N ASP A 176 17.09 11.88 -0.61
CA ASP A 176 16.96 13.32 -0.86
C ASP A 176 15.56 13.80 -0.44
N MET A 177 14.51 13.02 -0.70
CA MET A 177 13.15 13.31 -0.23
C MET A 177 13.06 13.30 1.30
N LEU A 178 13.66 12.33 1.99
CA LEU A 178 13.73 12.28 3.47
C LEU A 178 14.51 13.46 4.05
N ASN A 179 15.59 13.87 3.39
CA ASN A 179 16.44 14.97 3.88
C ASN A 179 15.80 16.35 3.64
N SER A 180 14.87 16.46 2.69
CA SER A 180 14.23 17.72 2.28
C SER A 180 12.83 17.92 2.84
N ASN A 181 12.25 16.92 3.51
CA ASN A 181 10.88 16.95 4.00
C ASN A 181 10.81 16.45 5.45
N PRO A 182 9.77 16.81 6.22
CA PRO A 182 9.54 16.29 7.57
C PRO A 182 8.94 14.87 7.52
N LEU A 183 9.53 13.99 6.70
CA LEU A 183 9.17 12.58 6.60
C LEU A 183 10.24 11.76 7.32
N GLU A 184 9.79 10.76 8.06
CA GLU A 184 10.66 9.78 8.68
C GLU A 184 10.47 8.42 8.01
N LEU A 185 11.58 7.71 7.83
CA LEU A 185 11.51 6.30 7.47
C LEU A 185 11.08 5.53 8.73
N ILE A 186 9.94 4.84 8.64
CA ILE A 186 9.40 4.05 9.76
C ILE A 186 10.11 2.70 9.92
N TYR A 187 10.74 2.21 8.86
CA TYR A 187 11.59 1.01 8.90
C TYR A 187 12.90 1.27 9.65
N SER A 188 13.35 0.29 10.44
CA SER A 188 14.71 0.22 10.98
C SER A 188 15.45 -1.02 10.51
N ASN A 189 16.80 -0.99 10.52
CA ASN A 189 17.63 -2.14 10.16
C ASN A 189 17.47 -3.35 11.10
N GLU A 190 16.81 -3.18 12.25
CA GLU A 190 16.47 -4.28 13.16
C GLU A 190 15.19 -5.01 12.73
N ASP A 191 14.38 -4.40 11.88
CA ASP A 191 13.14 -4.99 11.39
C ASP A 191 13.41 -6.11 10.38
N PRO A 192 12.57 -7.17 10.36
CA PRO A 192 12.66 -8.22 9.36
C PRO A 192 12.59 -7.65 7.94
N ALA A 193 13.48 -8.12 7.08
CA ALA A 193 13.43 -7.83 5.66
C ALA A 193 12.07 -8.21 5.04
N THR A 194 11.58 -7.37 4.13
CA THR A 194 10.25 -7.52 3.53
C THR A 194 10.24 -8.50 2.35
N TYR A 195 11.41 -8.84 1.81
CA TYR A 195 11.56 -9.76 0.68
C TYR A 195 12.61 -10.85 0.93
N LEU A 196 12.26 -12.10 0.63
CA LEU A 196 13.15 -13.27 0.66
C LEU A 196 13.36 -13.78 -0.77
N HIS A 197 14.61 -13.73 -1.23
CA HIS A 197 15.03 -14.24 -2.53
C HIS A 197 15.14 -15.76 -2.52
N CYS A 198 14.99 -16.40 -3.69
CA CYS A 198 15.13 -17.86 -3.83
C CYS A 198 16.52 -18.39 -3.41
N ASN A 199 17.55 -17.55 -3.48
CA ASN A 199 18.91 -17.87 -3.01
C ASN A 199 19.07 -17.71 -1.48
N GLY A 200 18.00 -17.41 -0.75
CA GLY A 200 17.99 -17.23 0.70
C GLY A 200 18.39 -15.82 1.18
N THR A 201 18.83 -14.94 0.28
CA THR A 201 19.14 -13.54 0.65
C THR A 201 17.87 -12.77 0.97
N ARG A 202 18.01 -11.74 1.81
CA ARG A 202 16.91 -10.95 2.34
C ARG A 202 17.15 -9.47 2.05
N THR A 203 16.12 -8.77 1.60
CA THR A 203 16.19 -7.34 1.23
C THR A 203 14.91 -6.60 1.60
N THR A 204 14.97 -5.28 1.64
CA THR A 204 13.86 -4.40 2.04
C THR A 204 13.47 -3.44 0.93
N PRO A 205 12.86 -3.92 -0.18
CA PRO A 205 12.41 -3.05 -1.26
C PRO A 205 11.13 -2.26 -0.91
N ASP A 206 10.37 -2.72 0.09
CA ASP A 206 9.15 -2.08 0.54
C ASP A 206 9.45 -1.09 1.67
N LEU A 207 9.01 0.16 1.52
CA LEU A 207 9.28 1.24 2.48
C LEU A 207 7.98 1.91 2.94
N LEU A 208 8.03 2.54 4.12
CA LEU A 208 6.98 3.42 4.62
C LEU A 208 7.61 4.68 5.20
N LEU A 209 7.19 5.82 4.68
CA LEU A 209 7.63 7.15 5.07
C LEU A 209 6.41 7.92 5.61
N ALA A 210 6.51 8.54 6.78
CA ALA A 210 5.39 9.23 7.41
C ALA A 210 5.82 10.44 8.26
#